data_AF-A0A367IJQ7-F1
#
_entry.id   AF-A0A367IJQ7-F1
#
_cell.length_a   1.000
_cell.length_b   1.000
_cell.length_c   1.000
_cell.angle_alpha   90.00
_cell.angle_beta   90.00
_cell.angle_gamma   90.00
#
_symmetry.space_group_name_H-M   'P 1'
#
loop_
_entity.id
_entity.type
_entity.pdbx_description
1 polymer ?
#
loop_
_entity_poly.entity_id
_entity_poly.type
_entity_poly.pdbx_seq_one_letter_code
_entity_poly.pdbx_strand_id
1 'polypeptide(L)'
;MNLLTYQIDIQYDPSVVQSSYNALPSATNYTRQAYVILDGYVLDVTAYLRGATTVIPISSTVSSRSFALDRMFLPLDLTIFLYINLGKDISDYFDGNVTESPTLYRQCLVHLFKKGIVPSHVSSGCAQINPALWATMGAGLVYFIIRASLTYISRVSFVQRFLFSPIPENTSVTLYHQWPYTVLLVPCFAESFDTLKMTVDSLSRSTYEDSKKLLLFVCDGITTSAQEQKHTHDLLLEYLGYSCKDDPLCHPYTSLGQNKKKINHARVYSGFYETGRNRVPYLIIVKIGQPQEETDYYQSHMSTAPPGNRGKRDSIVLVLGFFERCMNLANNRLTPLEYEIFNQCYNVLGIDPRQLKYMMVTDADIQVQSDVVQKLVSRLEGDKRMLAVSGH
;
A
#
# COMPACT_ATOMS: atom_id res chain seq x y z
N MET A 1 -42.04 -2.88 25.14
CA MET A 1 -42.83 -1.65 25.03
C MET A 1 -42.57 -0.83 26.29
N ASN A 2 -41.41 -0.18 26.37
CA ASN A 2 -41.04 0.68 27.50
C ASN A 2 -41.34 2.12 27.07
N LEU A 3 -42.42 2.66 27.61
CA LEU A 3 -42.78 4.07 27.49
C LEU A 3 -41.64 4.90 28.12
N LEU A 4 -40.80 5.49 27.29
CA LEU A 4 -39.94 6.59 27.69
C LEU A 4 -40.84 7.79 28.00
N THR A 5 -41.25 7.90 29.26
CA THR A 5 -41.80 9.15 29.79
C THR A 5 -40.69 10.19 29.73
N TYR A 6 -40.80 11.12 28.79
CA TYR A 6 -39.96 12.31 28.72
C TYR A 6 -40.29 13.18 29.96
N GLN A 7 -39.61 12.94 31.07
CA GLN A 7 -39.65 13.85 32.22
C GLN A 7 -38.87 15.10 31.82
N ILE A 8 -39.58 16.17 31.49
CA ILE A 8 -38.98 17.49 31.36
C ILE A 8 -38.53 17.88 32.78
N ASP A 9 -37.22 17.77 33.04
CA ASP A 9 -36.66 18.17 34.33
C ASP A 9 -36.83 19.69 34.50
N ILE A 10 -37.40 20.09 35.64
CA ILE A 10 -37.61 21.51 35.96
C ILE A 10 -36.25 22.14 36.26
N GLN A 11 -35.95 23.23 35.58
CA GLN A 11 -34.72 23.98 35.78
C GLN A 11 -34.90 25.00 36.91
N TYR A 12 -34.01 24.94 37.90
CA TYR A 12 -34.00 25.87 39.02
C TYR A 12 -32.76 26.76 38.94
N ASP A 13 -32.93 28.05 39.23
CA ASP A 13 -31.83 28.99 39.41
C ASP A 13 -31.24 28.78 40.82
N PRO A 14 -29.91 28.58 40.97
CA PRO A 14 -29.28 28.35 42.28
C PRO A 14 -29.60 29.46 43.29
N SER A 15 -29.68 30.71 42.82
CA SER A 15 -29.98 31.87 43.68
C SER A 15 -31.37 31.81 44.28
N VAL A 16 -32.36 31.33 43.51
CA VAL A 16 -33.75 31.15 43.94
C VAL A 16 -33.86 29.97 44.91
N VAL A 17 -33.09 28.90 44.70
CA VAL A 17 -33.00 27.77 45.65
C VAL A 17 -32.51 28.26 47.01
N GLN A 18 -31.49 29.10 47.03
CA GLN A 18 -30.92 29.63 48.26
C GLN A 18 -31.84 30.62 49.00
N SER A 19 -32.60 31.46 48.28
CA SER A 19 -33.47 32.46 48.90
C SER A 19 -34.81 31.89 49.36
N SER A 20 -35.40 30.98 48.57
CA SER A 20 -36.81 30.59 48.70
C SER A 20 -37.00 29.20 49.30
N TYR A 21 -35.98 28.33 49.25
CA TYR A 21 -36.08 26.91 49.59
C TYR A 21 -35.13 26.47 50.73
N ASN A 22 -34.88 27.37 51.68
CA ASN A 22 -33.87 27.21 52.74
C ASN A 22 -34.44 26.81 54.12
N ALA A 23 -35.74 26.54 54.24
CA ALA A 23 -36.35 26.26 55.53
C ALA A 23 -37.53 25.29 55.43
N LEU A 24 -37.76 24.50 56.48
CA LEU A 24 -38.90 23.59 56.57
C LEU A 24 -40.22 24.33 56.87
N PRO A 25 -41.37 23.80 56.42
CA PRO A 25 -42.68 24.38 56.71
C PRO A 25 -42.99 24.37 58.21
N SER A 26 -43.44 25.50 58.74
CA SER A 26 -43.78 25.70 60.16
C SER A 26 -45.29 25.86 60.34
N ALA A 27 -45.80 25.79 61.57
CA ALA A 27 -47.23 25.93 61.90
C ALA A 27 -47.85 27.25 61.40
N THR A 28 -47.03 28.29 61.21
CA THR A 28 -47.43 29.61 60.71
C THR A 28 -47.21 29.80 59.20
N ASN A 29 -46.44 28.93 58.54
CA ASN A 29 -46.11 29.06 57.12
C ASN A 29 -45.89 27.67 56.49
N TYR A 30 -46.96 27.15 55.88
CA TYR A 30 -46.99 25.82 55.27
C TYR A 30 -46.40 25.75 53.86
N THR A 31 -46.11 26.90 53.23
CA THR A 31 -45.66 26.94 51.82
C THR A 31 -44.15 26.82 51.66
N ARG A 32 -43.38 26.85 52.77
CA ARG A 32 -41.93 26.68 52.71
C ARG A 32 -41.56 25.25 52.32
N GLN A 33 -40.54 25.15 51.49
CA GLN A 33 -39.96 23.91 50.99
C GLN A 33 -38.45 23.94 51.26
N ALA A 34 -37.86 22.77 51.48
CA ALA A 34 -36.48 22.61 51.90
C ALA A 34 -35.73 21.80 50.84
N TYR A 35 -34.94 22.49 50.04
CA TYR A 35 -34.19 21.89 48.92
C TYR A 35 -32.68 21.94 49.18
N VAL A 36 -31.95 21.03 48.55
CA VAL A 36 -30.48 20.97 48.59
C VAL A 36 -29.98 20.68 47.18
N ILE A 37 -28.81 21.21 46.80
CA ILE A 37 -28.21 20.98 45.48
C ILE A 37 -27.06 19.99 45.62
N LEU A 38 -27.07 18.91 44.82
CA LEU A 38 -26.02 17.89 44.76
C LEU A 38 -25.72 17.53 43.29
N ASP A 39 -24.48 17.73 42.86
CA ASP A 39 -23.95 17.52 41.51
C ASP A 39 -24.82 18.12 40.39
N GLY A 40 -25.39 19.30 40.65
CA GLY A 40 -26.30 19.97 39.72
C GLY A 40 -27.75 19.45 39.74
N TYR A 41 -28.09 18.48 40.61
CA TYR A 41 -29.47 18.07 40.86
C TYR A 41 -30.05 18.82 42.05
N VAL A 42 -31.29 19.31 41.90
CA VAL A 42 -32.07 19.85 43.03
C VAL A 42 -32.82 18.72 43.70
N LEU A 43 -32.55 18.53 44.98
CA LEU A 43 -33.13 17.50 45.82
C LEU A 43 -34.17 18.09 46.77
N ASP A 44 -35.41 17.60 46.72
CA ASP A 44 -36.48 17.96 47.65
C ASP A 44 -36.48 17.04 48.87
N VAL A 45 -35.90 17.53 49.97
CA VAL A 45 -35.79 16.80 51.24
C VAL A 45 -36.91 17.19 52.23
N THR A 46 -37.89 17.98 51.80
CA THR A 46 -38.93 18.57 52.67
C THR A 46 -39.75 17.51 53.40
N ALA A 47 -40.26 16.52 52.65
CA ALA A 47 -41.12 15.47 53.20
C ALA A 47 -40.35 14.58 54.18
N TYR A 48 -39.10 14.24 53.84
CA TYR A 48 -38.24 13.43 54.68
C TYR A 48 -37.89 14.14 55.99
N LEU A 49 -37.36 15.37 55.93
CA LEU A 49 -36.98 16.12 57.12
C LEU A 49 -38.19 16.48 58.00
N ARG A 50 -39.39 16.62 57.42
CA ARG A 50 -40.63 16.78 58.20
C ARG A 50 -40.99 15.51 58.98
N GLY A 51 -40.73 14.31 58.43
CA GLY A 51 -40.93 13.04 59.13
C GLY A 51 -39.84 12.76 60.17
N ALA A 52 -38.60 13.13 59.85
CA ALA A 52 -37.41 12.93 60.68
C ALA A 52 -37.31 13.90 61.87
N THR A 53 -38.02 15.04 61.83
CA THR A 53 -37.99 16.05 62.90
C THR A 53 -39.34 16.21 63.58
N THR A 54 -39.33 16.35 64.90
CA THR A 54 -40.49 16.69 65.72
C THR A 54 -40.41 18.13 66.17
N VAL A 55 -41.53 18.86 66.08
CA VAL A 55 -41.59 20.24 66.55
C VAL A 55 -41.88 20.22 68.05
N ILE A 56 -40.96 20.77 68.84
CA ILE A 56 -41.08 20.88 70.29
C ILE A 56 -41.35 22.35 70.63
N PRO A 57 -42.49 22.69 71.26
CA PRO A 57 -42.75 24.06 71.70
C PRO A 57 -41.84 24.39 72.88
N ILE A 58 -41.03 25.46 72.76
CA ILE A 58 -40.19 25.98 73.85
C ILE A 58 -40.93 27.10 74.59
N SER A 59 -41.76 27.89 73.88
CA SER A 59 -42.65 28.90 74.45
C SER A 59 -43.92 29.07 73.59
N SER A 60 -44.83 29.96 73.98
CA SER A 60 -46.06 30.28 73.21
C SER A 60 -45.79 30.86 71.81
N THR A 61 -44.56 31.30 71.52
CA THR A 61 -44.17 31.94 70.26
C THR A 61 -42.93 31.34 69.59
N VAL A 62 -42.19 30.46 70.29
CA VAL A 62 -40.94 29.87 69.78
C VAL A 62 -41.02 28.34 69.84
N SER A 63 -40.81 27.70 68.69
CA SER A 63 -40.72 26.25 68.56
C SER A 63 -39.36 25.85 67.99
N SER A 64 -38.78 24.78 68.54
CA SER A 64 -37.58 24.13 67.99
C SER A 64 -37.94 22.83 67.31
N ARG A 65 -36.97 22.24 66.61
CA ARG A 65 -37.06 20.91 66.05
C ARG A 65 -36.04 20.00 66.71
N SER A 66 -36.48 18.80 67.10
CA SER A 66 -35.60 17.72 67.53
C SER A 66 -35.65 16.58 66.51
N PHE A 67 -34.56 15.84 66.38
CA PHE A 67 -34.52 14.68 65.48
C PHE A 67 -35.10 13.44 66.17
N ALA A 68 -36.01 12.75 65.49
CA ALA A 68 -36.60 11.51 65.96
C ALA A 68 -35.91 10.32 65.29
N LEU A 69 -34.92 9.73 65.98
CA LEU A 69 -34.08 8.64 65.47
C LEU A 69 -34.91 7.46 64.93
N ASP A 70 -36.03 7.12 65.59
CA ASP A 70 -36.89 6.00 65.22
C ASP A 70 -37.66 6.19 63.90
N ARG A 71 -37.60 7.38 63.28
CA ARG A 71 -38.32 7.74 62.05
C ARG A 71 -37.39 8.04 60.87
N MET A 72 -36.08 7.86 61.06
CA MET A 72 -35.06 8.19 60.08
C MET A 72 -34.59 6.93 59.36
N PHE A 73 -34.59 6.96 58.02
CA PHE A 73 -33.99 5.89 57.22
C PHE A 73 -32.57 6.22 56.72
N LEU A 74 -32.19 7.50 56.66
CA LEU A 74 -30.81 7.91 56.43
C LEU A 74 -30.04 7.94 57.77
N PRO A 75 -28.71 7.75 57.74
CA PRO A 75 -27.86 7.94 58.91
C PRO A 75 -28.04 9.33 59.54
N LEU A 76 -27.84 9.42 60.86
CA LEU A 76 -27.99 10.66 61.61
C LEU A 76 -27.10 11.77 61.06
N ASP A 77 -25.83 11.46 60.80
CA ASP A 77 -24.83 12.43 60.32
C ASP A 77 -25.22 13.03 58.96
N LEU A 78 -25.69 12.18 58.04
CA LEU A 78 -26.17 12.61 56.73
C LEU A 78 -27.44 13.48 56.85
N THR A 79 -28.33 13.14 57.78
CA THR A 79 -29.58 13.90 57.99
C THR A 79 -29.32 15.27 58.61
N ILE A 80 -28.41 15.34 59.57
CA ILE A 80 -27.95 16.61 60.16
C ILE A 80 -27.26 17.45 59.07
N PHE A 81 -26.42 16.83 58.26
CA PHE A 81 -25.72 17.50 57.17
C PHE A 81 -26.68 18.11 56.13
N LEU A 82 -27.73 17.37 55.74
CA LEU A 82 -28.78 17.88 54.87
C LEU A 82 -29.58 19.02 55.52
N TYR A 83 -29.86 18.92 56.82
CA TYR A 83 -30.61 19.95 57.55
C TYR A 83 -29.85 21.27 57.69
N ILE A 84 -28.54 21.22 57.90
CA ILE A 84 -27.70 22.44 58.06
C ILE A 84 -27.49 23.15 56.71
N ASN A 85 -27.43 22.38 55.61
CA ASN A 85 -27.10 22.90 54.29
C ASN A 85 -28.32 23.12 53.38
N LEU A 86 -29.50 23.36 53.95
CA LEU A 86 -30.69 23.72 53.18
C LEU A 86 -30.47 24.99 52.34
N GLY A 87 -30.88 24.93 51.08
CA GLY A 87 -30.74 25.99 50.09
C GLY A 87 -29.31 26.15 49.54
N LYS A 88 -28.35 25.29 49.90
CA LYS A 88 -26.96 25.37 49.44
C LYS A 88 -26.57 24.21 48.54
N ASP A 89 -25.47 24.40 47.83
CA ASP A 89 -24.77 23.34 47.11
C ASP A 89 -23.84 22.58 48.05
N ILE A 90 -24.05 21.27 48.14
CA ILE A 90 -23.29 20.37 49.01
C ILE A 90 -22.27 19.52 48.23
N SER A 91 -22.18 19.67 46.90
CA SER A 91 -21.40 18.79 46.01
C SER A 91 -19.93 18.68 46.42
N ASP A 92 -19.28 19.81 46.71
CA ASP A 92 -17.85 19.86 47.07
C ASP A 92 -17.56 19.26 48.45
N TYR A 93 -18.54 19.32 49.37
CA TYR A 93 -18.38 18.91 50.76
C TYR A 93 -18.86 17.49 51.03
N PHE A 94 -19.57 16.87 50.07
CA PHE A 94 -20.19 15.55 50.24
C PHE A 94 -19.16 14.43 50.31
N ASP A 95 -18.05 14.55 49.57
CA ASP A 95 -17.03 13.50 49.44
C ASP A 95 -16.05 13.45 50.62
N GLY A 96 -16.03 14.48 51.48
CA GLY A 96 -14.95 14.67 52.45
C GLY A 96 -15.15 14.05 53.83
N ASN A 97 -16.38 13.92 54.35
CA ASN A 97 -16.55 13.57 55.78
C ASN A 97 -17.95 13.13 56.27
N VAL A 98 -18.92 12.84 55.39
CA VAL A 98 -20.33 12.67 55.82
C VAL A 98 -20.74 11.19 55.94
N THR A 99 -20.17 10.27 55.14
CA THR A 99 -20.51 8.83 55.17
C THR A 99 -19.34 7.95 54.72
N GLU A 100 -19.29 6.70 55.18
CA GLU A 100 -18.26 5.71 54.78
C GLU A 100 -18.36 5.28 53.30
N SER A 101 -19.50 5.52 52.64
CA SER A 101 -19.75 5.15 51.23
C SER A 101 -20.44 6.28 50.44
N PRO A 102 -19.73 7.39 50.15
CA PRO A 102 -20.33 8.59 49.56
C PRO A 102 -20.96 8.33 48.19
N THR A 103 -20.39 7.41 47.39
CA THR A 103 -20.91 7.07 46.04
C THR A 103 -22.30 6.41 46.08
N LEU A 104 -22.55 5.55 47.07
CA LEU A 104 -23.84 4.87 47.24
C LEU A 104 -24.93 5.84 47.71
N TYR A 105 -24.62 6.67 48.70
CA TYR A 105 -25.57 7.67 49.20
C TYR A 105 -25.85 8.77 48.17
N ARG A 106 -24.86 9.16 47.36
CA ARG A 106 -25.03 10.11 46.24
C ARG A 106 -26.08 9.60 45.24
N GLN A 107 -25.96 8.35 44.80
CA GLN A 107 -26.95 7.74 43.90
C GLN A 107 -28.33 7.60 44.57
N CYS A 108 -28.36 7.19 45.84
CA CYS A 108 -29.60 7.01 46.59
C CYS A 108 -30.36 8.34 46.78
N LEU A 109 -29.67 9.42 47.15
CA LEU A 109 -30.25 10.74 47.34
C LEU A 109 -30.82 11.32 46.04
N VAL A 110 -30.08 11.17 44.93
CA VAL A 110 -30.56 11.59 43.61
C VAL A 110 -31.79 10.77 43.21
N HIS A 111 -31.79 9.45 43.42
CA HIS A 111 -32.93 8.62 43.06
C HIS A 111 -34.19 8.92 43.89
N LEU A 112 -34.04 9.19 45.19
CA LEU A 112 -35.16 9.39 46.10
C LEU A 112 -35.72 10.82 46.10
N PHE A 113 -34.85 11.83 45.94
CA PHE A 113 -35.22 13.22 46.20
C PHE A 113 -35.13 14.13 44.97
N LYS A 114 -34.71 13.65 43.79
CA LYS A 114 -34.60 14.51 42.60
C LYS A 114 -35.92 15.19 42.26
N LYS A 115 -35.87 16.52 42.22
CA LYS A 115 -36.98 17.39 41.82
C LYS A 115 -36.70 18.17 40.54
N GLY A 116 -35.43 18.49 40.27
CA GLY A 116 -35.03 19.26 39.10
C GLY A 116 -33.52 19.33 38.92
N ILE A 117 -33.08 20.20 38.01
CA ILE A 117 -31.67 20.40 37.66
C ILE A 117 -31.28 21.87 37.71
N VAL A 118 -30.00 22.13 37.97
CA VAL A 118 -29.39 23.46 38.01
C VAL A 118 -28.44 23.58 36.81
N PRO A 119 -28.58 24.61 35.95
CA PRO A 119 -27.83 24.74 34.69
C PRO A 119 -26.33 25.03 34.85
N SER A 120 -25.89 25.43 36.05
CA SER A 120 -24.52 25.88 36.29
C SER A 120 -23.52 24.74 36.54
N HIS A 121 -23.96 23.49 36.62
CA HIS A 121 -23.07 22.35 36.81
C HIS A 121 -22.76 21.67 35.48
N VAL A 122 -21.95 22.34 34.66
CA VAL A 122 -21.26 21.65 33.58
C VAL A 122 -20.26 20.71 34.24
N SER A 123 -20.52 19.40 34.18
CA SER A 123 -19.55 18.36 34.52
C SER A 123 -18.18 18.77 33.97
N SER A 124 -17.24 19.02 34.88
CA SER A 124 -15.84 19.32 34.57
C SER A 124 -15.14 18.16 33.83
N GLY A 125 -15.82 17.03 33.63
CA GLY A 125 -15.40 15.94 32.74
C GLY A 125 -15.52 16.24 31.24
N CYS A 126 -16.34 17.22 30.82
CA CYS A 126 -16.48 17.58 29.40
C CYS A 126 -15.61 18.79 28.97
N ALA A 127 -14.98 19.50 29.92
CA ALA A 127 -14.10 20.64 29.61
C ALA A 127 -12.65 20.22 29.28
N GLN A 128 -12.27 18.95 29.53
CA GLN A 128 -11.03 18.39 28.99
C GLN A 128 -11.28 17.90 27.56
N ILE A 129 -11.45 18.85 26.64
CA ILE A 129 -11.24 18.64 25.21
C ILE A 129 -9.84 18.05 25.08
N ASN A 130 -9.74 16.75 24.80
CA ASN A 130 -8.47 16.02 24.76
C ASN A 130 -7.55 16.66 23.69
N PRO A 131 -6.51 17.42 24.08
CA PRO A 131 -5.66 18.13 23.11
C PRO A 131 -4.96 17.15 22.17
N ALA A 132 -4.79 15.89 22.58
CA ALA A 132 -4.29 14.82 21.75
C ALA A 132 -5.21 14.52 20.54
N LEU A 133 -6.53 14.70 20.65
CA LEU A 133 -7.46 14.44 19.55
C LEU A 133 -7.35 15.53 18.46
N TRP A 134 -7.25 16.79 18.86
CA TRP A 134 -7.01 17.91 17.93
C TRP A 134 -5.60 17.87 17.34
N ALA A 135 -4.60 17.49 18.13
CA ALA A 135 -3.24 17.31 17.63
C ALA A 135 -3.15 16.17 16.61
N THR A 136 -3.83 15.04 16.83
CA THR A 136 -3.81 13.90 15.90
C THR A 136 -4.62 14.17 14.63
N MET A 137 -5.80 14.78 14.74
CA MET A 137 -6.58 15.16 13.56
C MET A 137 -5.91 16.29 12.76
N GLY A 138 -5.35 17.28 13.46
CA GLY A 138 -4.60 18.37 12.85
C GLY A 138 -3.32 17.90 12.16
N ALA A 139 -2.50 17.09 12.83
CA ALA A 139 -1.28 16.53 12.25
C ALA A 139 -1.59 15.59 11.07
N GLY A 140 -2.66 14.78 11.17
CA GLY A 140 -3.11 13.92 10.08
C GLY A 140 -3.56 14.70 8.85
N LEU A 141 -4.34 15.77 9.04
CA LEU A 141 -4.81 16.63 7.96
C LEU A 141 -3.67 17.43 7.32
N VAL A 142 -2.73 17.95 8.12
CA VAL A 142 -1.53 18.63 7.63
C VAL A 142 -0.62 17.66 6.87
N TYR A 143 -0.38 16.45 7.38
CA TYR A 143 0.37 15.41 6.66
C TYR A 143 -0.29 15.03 5.34
N PHE A 144 -1.62 14.89 5.32
CA PHE A 144 -2.37 14.58 4.11
C PHE A 144 -2.30 15.72 3.08
N ILE A 145 -2.44 16.98 3.49
CA ILE A 145 -2.31 18.14 2.61
C ILE A 145 -0.87 18.27 2.08
N ILE A 146 0.15 18.04 2.89
CA ILE A 146 1.55 18.05 2.47
C ILE A 146 1.81 16.92 1.46
N ARG A 147 1.38 15.69 1.73
CA ARG A 147 1.50 14.55 0.79
C ARG A 147 0.74 14.79 -0.51
N ALA A 148 -0.50 15.27 -0.43
CA ALA A 148 -1.33 15.54 -1.60
C ALA A 148 -0.74 16.67 -2.45
N SER A 149 -0.29 17.76 -1.83
CA SER A 149 0.37 18.88 -2.51
C SER A 149 1.73 18.49 -3.10
N LEU A 150 2.56 17.70 -2.42
CA LEU A 150 3.81 17.16 -2.98
C LEU A 150 3.57 16.26 -4.20
N THR A 151 2.52 15.42 -4.16
CA THR A 151 2.16 14.55 -5.28
C THR A 151 1.65 15.36 -6.48
N TYR A 152 0.91 16.44 -6.23
CA TYR A 152 0.42 17.34 -7.28
C TYR A 152 1.55 18.22 -7.85
N ILE A 153 2.42 18.75 -7.00
CA ILE A 153 3.61 19.54 -7.38
C ILE A 153 4.63 18.69 -8.15
N SER A 154 4.79 17.40 -7.81
CA SER A 154 5.63 16.47 -8.57
C SER A 154 5.13 16.15 -9.98
N ARG A 155 3.90 16.56 -10.32
CA ARG A 155 3.30 16.43 -11.66
C ARG A 155 3.27 17.75 -12.43
N VAL A 156 3.68 18.87 -11.82
CA VAL A 156 3.82 20.15 -12.51
C VAL A 156 5.12 20.13 -13.31
N SER A 157 5.02 20.25 -14.64
CA SER A 157 6.14 20.08 -15.58
C SER A 157 7.34 20.98 -15.29
N PHE A 158 7.12 22.16 -14.68
CA PHE A 158 8.19 23.09 -14.28
C PHE A 158 9.02 22.58 -13.10
N VAL A 159 8.37 21.98 -12.08
CA VAL A 159 9.06 21.44 -10.89
C VAL A 159 9.73 20.10 -11.19
N GLN A 160 9.14 19.28 -12.07
CA GLN A 160 9.85 18.12 -12.62
C GLN A 160 11.16 18.53 -13.31
N ARG A 161 11.18 19.65 -14.06
CA ARG A 161 12.39 20.15 -14.73
C ARG A 161 13.45 20.73 -13.77
N PHE A 162 13.06 21.15 -12.57
CA PHE A 162 13.94 21.74 -11.57
C PHE A 162 14.46 20.72 -10.54
N LEU A 163 13.61 19.80 -10.05
CA LEU A 163 14.01 18.70 -9.17
C LEU A 163 14.61 17.51 -9.94
N PHE A 164 14.06 17.21 -11.11
CA PHE A 164 14.67 16.35 -12.12
C PHE A 164 15.11 17.26 -13.28
N SER A 165 16.05 18.17 -12.98
CA SER A 165 16.95 18.56 -14.07
C SER A 165 17.49 17.26 -14.65
N PRO A 166 17.42 17.02 -15.99
CA PRO A 166 18.21 15.95 -16.57
C PRO A 166 19.62 16.24 -16.10
N ILE A 167 20.16 15.34 -15.29
CA ILE A 167 21.56 15.42 -14.88
C ILE A 167 22.31 15.73 -16.17
N PRO A 168 23.03 16.85 -16.26
CA PRO A 168 23.90 17.06 -17.40
C PRO A 168 24.90 15.90 -17.30
N GLU A 169 24.69 14.88 -18.12
CA GLU A 169 25.52 13.69 -18.25
C GLU A 169 26.90 14.05 -18.86
N ASN A 170 27.51 15.14 -18.38
CA ASN A 170 28.82 15.65 -18.76
C ASN A 170 29.74 15.80 -17.54
N THR A 171 29.38 15.27 -16.36
CA THR A 171 30.27 15.33 -15.19
C THR A 171 30.22 14.05 -14.37
N SER A 172 30.96 13.03 -14.82
CA SER A 172 31.76 12.13 -13.96
C SER A 172 32.42 11.03 -14.81
N VAL A 173 33.52 11.40 -15.45
CA VAL A 173 34.55 10.46 -15.95
C VAL A 173 35.26 9.75 -14.78
N THR A 174 34.88 9.99 -13.52
CA THR A 174 35.55 9.39 -12.36
C THR A 174 34.58 9.16 -11.22
N LEU A 175 34.49 7.87 -10.81
CA LEU A 175 33.86 7.25 -9.63
C LEU A 175 32.59 6.42 -9.94
N TYR A 176 32.84 5.14 -10.25
CA TYR A 176 31.92 4.05 -10.62
C TYR A 176 31.31 4.17 -12.03
N HIS A 177 32.08 3.74 -13.04
CA HIS A 177 31.56 3.45 -14.39
C HIS A 177 30.64 2.21 -14.31
N GLN A 178 29.39 2.37 -13.89
CA GLN A 178 28.43 1.28 -13.93
C GLN A 178 28.08 1.01 -15.40
N TRP A 179 28.57 -0.11 -15.92
CA TRP A 179 28.31 -0.52 -17.29
C TRP A 179 26.79 -0.71 -17.52
N PRO A 180 26.23 -0.15 -18.60
CA PRO A 180 24.80 -0.26 -18.90
C PRO A 180 24.41 -1.71 -19.25
N TYR A 181 23.16 -2.09 -19.03
CA TYR A 181 22.66 -3.39 -19.46
C TYR A 181 22.64 -3.48 -20.99
N THR A 182 23.29 -4.51 -21.52
CA THR A 182 23.47 -4.72 -22.95
C THR A 182 22.98 -6.10 -23.36
N VAL A 183 22.16 -6.14 -24.41
CA VAL A 183 21.65 -7.37 -25.02
C VAL A 183 22.58 -7.78 -26.15
N LEU A 184 22.94 -9.06 -26.21
CA LEU A 184 23.70 -9.66 -27.29
C LEU A 184 22.74 -10.55 -28.09
N LEU A 185 22.19 -9.98 -29.16
CA LEU A 185 21.22 -10.64 -30.03
C LEU A 185 21.92 -11.47 -31.10
N VAL A 186 21.55 -12.75 -31.19
CA VAL A 186 22.06 -13.71 -32.17
C VAL A 186 20.87 -14.38 -32.87
N PRO A 187 20.53 -13.98 -34.11
CA PRO A 187 19.54 -14.68 -34.92
C PRO A 187 20.17 -15.94 -35.54
N CYS A 188 19.58 -17.11 -35.29
CA CYS A 188 20.09 -18.40 -35.73
C CYS A 188 19.17 -19.02 -36.78
N PHE A 189 19.74 -19.61 -37.84
CA PHE A 189 19.01 -20.38 -38.84
C PHE A 189 19.85 -21.55 -39.37
N ALA A 190 19.46 -22.78 -39.06
CA ALA A 190 20.10 -24.01 -39.55
C ALA A 190 21.62 -24.11 -39.27
N GLU A 191 22.06 -23.53 -38.15
CA GLU A 191 23.47 -23.53 -37.72
C GLU A 191 23.91 -24.91 -37.22
N SER A 192 25.19 -25.24 -37.39
CA SER A 192 25.79 -26.46 -36.84
C SER A 192 26.11 -26.32 -35.35
N PHE A 193 26.25 -27.46 -34.67
CA PHE A 193 26.52 -27.47 -33.23
C PHE A 193 27.84 -26.78 -32.87
N ASP A 194 28.91 -27.06 -33.62
CA ASP A 194 30.23 -26.47 -33.37
C ASP A 194 30.22 -24.95 -33.50
N THR A 195 29.51 -24.43 -34.50
CA THR A 195 29.39 -22.99 -34.75
C THR A 195 28.64 -22.30 -33.62
N LEU A 196 27.48 -22.84 -33.20
CA LEU A 196 26.72 -22.32 -32.07
C LEU A 196 27.55 -22.31 -30.79
N LYS A 197 28.27 -23.42 -30.52
CA LYS A 197 29.16 -23.56 -29.38
C LYS A 197 30.24 -22.48 -29.37
N MET A 198 30.94 -22.30 -30.48
CA MET A 198 31.99 -21.28 -30.59
C MET A 198 31.44 -19.86 -30.34
N THR A 199 30.27 -19.55 -30.89
CA THR A 199 29.64 -18.24 -30.74
C THR A 199 29.20 -17.98 -29.29
N VAL A 200 28.53 -18.95 -28.64
CA VAL A 200 28.12 -18.85 -27.22
C VAL A 200 29.34 -18.73 -26.29
N ASP A 201 30.38 -19.55 -26.50
CA ASP A 201 31.64 -19.47 -25.74
C ASP A 201 32.31 -18.09 -25.92
N SER A 202 32.35 -17.56 -27.14
CA SER A 202 32.98 -16.26 -27.41
C SER A 202 32.24 -15.09 -26.77
N LEU A 203 30.90 -15.10 -26.80
CA LEU A 203 30.07 -14.05 -26.20
C LEU A 203 30.08 -14.11 -24.67
N SER A 204 30.02 -15.31 -24.10
CA SER A 204 30.05 -15.51 -22.64
C SER A 204 31.39 -15.08 -22.03
N ARG A 205 32.52 -15.37 -22.69
CA ARG A 205 33.87 -15.01 -22.25
C ARG A 205 34.28 -13.56 -22.56
N SER A 206 33.36 -12.72 -23.01
CA SER A 206 33.63 -11.30 -23.21
C SER A 206 33.98 -10.59 -21.89
N THR A 207 34.87 -9.59 -21.95
CA THR A 207 35.39 -8.85 -20.77
C THR A 207 34.34 -8.00 -20.06
N TYR A 208 33.17 -7.81 -20.67
CA TYR A 208 32.06 -7.07 -20.09
C TYR A 208 31.46 -7.82 -18.89
N GLU A 209 30.89 -7.09 -17.93
CA GLU A 209 30.35 -7.69 -16.70
C GLU A 209 29.18 -8.64 -17.01
N ASP A 210 29.25 -9.88 -16.53
CA ASP A 210 28.23 -10.91 -16.79
C ASP A 210 26.83 -10.52 -16.28
N SER A 211 26.76 -9.80 -15.16
CA SER A 211 25.52 -9.29 -14.59
C SER A 211 24.83 -8.25 -15.48
N LYS A 212 25.56 -7.65 -16.43
CA LYS A 212 25.11 -6.59 -17.34
C LYS A 212 24.93 -7.06 -18.77
N LYS A 213 25.18 -8.34 -19.06
CA LYS A 213 24.95 -8.97 -20.37
C LYS A 213 23.69 -9.80 -20.33
N LEU A 214 22.90 -9.79 -21.40
CA LEU A 214 21.85 -10.77 -21.66
C LEU A 214 22.11 -11.39 -23.04
N LEU A 215 22.33 -12.70 -23.10
CA LEU A 215 22.41 -13.42 -24.37
C LEU A 215 20.99 -13.67 -24.88
N LEU A 216 20.66 -13.18 -26.07
CA LEU A 216 19.35 -13.34 -26.67
C LEU A 216 19.48 -14.08 -28.00
N PHE A 217 19.05 -15.34 -28.02
CA PHE A 217 19.03 -16.15 -29.24
C PHE A 217 17.64 -16.16 -29.84
N VAL A 218 17.55 -16.03 -31.16
CA VAL A 218 16.27 -16.18 -31.88
C VAL A 218 16.42 -17.24 -32.97
N CYS A 219 15.86 -18.41 -32.73
CA CYS A 219 15.86 -19.51 -33.68
C CYS A 219 14.72 -19.31 -34.69
N ASP A 220 15.08 -19.08 -35.96
CA ASP A 220 14.13 -18.74 -37.03
C ASP A 220 13.52 -19.99 -37.69
N GLY A 221 12.60 -20.62 -36.96
CA GLY A 221 11.88 -21.80 -37.41
C GLY A 221 12.41 -23.10 -36.82
N ILE A 222 11.60 -24.15 -36.91
CA ILE A 222 12.00 -25.52 -36.57
C ILE A 222 12.77 -26.10 -37.76
N THR A 223 14.08 -25.89 -37.77
CA THR A 223 14.97 -26.31 -38.85
C THR A 223 16.11 -27.18 -38.32
N THR A 224 16.63 -28.01 -39.21
CA THR A 224 17.74 -28.93 -38.96
C THR A 224 18.85 -28.61 -39.94
N SER A 225 20.09 -28.49 -39.45
CA SER A 225 21.24 -28.27 -40.32
C SER A 225 21.51 -29.51 -41.18
N ALA A 226 22.08 -29.34 -42.37
CA ALA A 226 22.38 -30.48 -43.27
C ALA A 226 23.37 -31.50 -42.65
N GLN A 227 24.18 -31.06 -41.68
CA GLN A 227 25.20 -31.87 -41.02
C GLN A 227 24.72 -32.49 -39.70
N GLU A 228 23.52 -32.12 -39.22
CA GLU A 228 23.02 -32.47 -37.89
C GLU A 228 21.72 -33.24 -37.97
N GLN A 229 21.41 -34.06 -36.95
CA GLN A 229 20.15 -34.79 -36.87
C GLN A 229 19.10 -34.10 -35.99
N LYS A 230 19.52 -33.21 -35.09
CA LYS A 230 18.65 -32.49 -34.15
C LYS A 230 18.31 -31.10 -34.68
N HIS A 231 17.19 -30.55 -34.23
CA HIS A 231 16.83 -29.17 -34.58
C HIS A 231 17.81 -28.17 -33.96
N THR A 232 18.02 -27.03 -34.63
CA THR A 232 18.97 -26.01 -34.17
C THR A 232 18.68 -25.50 -32.76
N HIS A 233 17.41 -25.39 -32.36
CA HIS A 233 17.04 -24.96 -31.02
C HIS A 233 17.34 -26.03 -29.95
N ASP A 234 17.15 -27.32 -30.26
CA ASP A 234 17.47 -28.43 -29.35
C ASP A 234 18.98 -28.50 -29.09
N LEU A 235 19.79 -28.35 -30.15
CA LEU A 235 21.25 -28.29 -30.04
C LEU A 235 21.71 -27.14 -29.13
N LEU A 236 21.07 -25.97 -29.27
CA LEU A 236 21.37 -24.81 -28.45
C LEU A 236 20.95 -25.02 -26.99
N LEU A 237 19.75 -25.57 -26.74
CA LEU A 237 19.25 -25.88 -25.39
C LEU A 237 20.12 -26.91 -24.67
N GLU A 238 20.54 -27.96 -25.38
CA GLU A 238 21.45 -29.00 -24.88
C GLU A 238 22.80 -28.40 -24.51
N TYR A 239 23.37 -27.56 -25.37
CA TYR A 239 24.65 -26.92 -25.10
C TYR A 239 24.59 -25.94 -23.92
N LEU A 240 23.48 -25.21 -23.78
CA LEU A 240 23.27 -24.26 -22.67
C LEU A 240 22.91 -24.97 -21.34
N GLY A 241 22.70 -26.28 -21.35
CA GLY A 241 22.38 -27.06 -20.15
C GLY A 241 20.94 -26.85 -19.63
N TYR A 242 20.00 -26.54 -20.52
CA TYR A 242 18.60 -26.33 -20.13
C TYR A 242 18.01 -27.62 -19.52
N SER A 243 17.56 -27.53 -18.26
CA SER A 243 17.22 -28.71 -17.45
C SER A 243 15.74 -29.12 -17.52
N CYS A 244 14.85 -28.27 -18.02
CA CYS A 244 13.42 -28.58 -18.09
C CYS A 244 13.14 -29.47 -19.31
N LYS A 245 12.46 -30.60 -19.10
CA LYS A 245 12.10 -31.54 -20.17
C LYS A 245 10.81 -31.18 -20.89
N ASP A 246 9.95 -30.40 -20.24
CA ASP A 246 8.67 -29.99 -20.81
C ASP A 246 8.85 -28.71 -21.62
N ASP A 247 8.30 -28.73 -22.83
CA ASP A 247 8.25 -27.56 -23.68
C ASP A 247 7.33 -26.48 -23.09
N PRO A 248 7.77 -25.22 -23.04
CA PRO A 248 6.94 -24.12 -22.60
C PRO A 248 5.79 -23.87 -23.58
N LEU A 249 4.76 -23.20 -23.07
CA LEU A 249 3.60 -22.82 -23.87
C LEU A 249 4.02 -21.96 -25.05
N CYS A 250 3.37 -22.19 -26.20
CA CYS A 250 3.57 -21.37 -27.37
C CYS A 250 2.66 -20.14 -27.34
N HIS A 251 3.20 -19.00 -27.78
CA HIS A 251 2.48 -17.73 -27.78
C HIS A 251 2.45 -17.11 -29.18
N PRO A 252 1.29 -16.60 -29.62
CA PRO A 252 1.16 -15.96 -30.93
C PRO A 252 1.76 -14.55 -30.94
N TYR A 253 2.30 -14.15 -32.10
CA TYR A 253 2.72 -12.79 -32.40
C TYR A 253 2.49 -12.45 -33.89
N THR A 254 2.52 -11.15 -34.21
CA THR A 254 2.44 -10.69 -35.59
C THR A 254 3.83 -10.64 -36.20
N SER A 255 4.02 -11.39 -37.29
CA SER A 255 5.28 -11.50 -38.04
C SER A 255 5.19 -10.77 -39.38
N LEU A 256 6.31 -10.67 -40.10
CA LEU A 256 6.41 -10.10 -41.45
C LEU A 256 5.87 -11.02 -42.56
N GLY A 257 5.35 -12.20 -42.24
CA GLY A 257 4.82 -13.12 -43.24
C GLY A 257 3.53 -12.63 -43.91
N GLN A 258 3.26 -13.13 -45.11
CA GLN A 258 2.09 -12.77 -45.90
C GLN A 258 0.93 -13.75 -45.69
N ASN A 259 -0.31 -13.29 -45.85
CA ASN A 259 -1.52 -14.14 -45.76
C ASN A 259 -1.60 -14.90 -44.43
N LYS A 260 -1.86 -16.21 -44.48
CA LYS A 260 -1.93 -17.10 -43.31
C LYS A 260 -0.68 -17.04 -42.44
N LYS A 261 0.47 -16.78 -43.06
CA LYS A 261 1.75 -16.68 -42.38
C LYS A 261 1.82 -15.44 -41.46
N LYS A 262 1.04 -14.37 -41.65
CA LYS A 262 1.13 -13.14 -40.83
C LYS A 262 1.15 -13.37 -39.31
N ILE A 263 0.39 -14.34 -38.80
CA ILE A 263 0.45 -14.75 -37.39
C ILE A 263 1.42 -15.93 -37.27
N ASN A 264 2.45 -15.77 -36.44
CA ASN A 264 3.41 -16.82 -36.12
C ASN A 264 3.33 -17.13 -34.62
N HIS A 265 3.79 -18.31 -34.21
CA HIS A 265 3.90 -18.67 -32.78
C HIS A 265 5.37 -18.87 -32.42
N ALA A 266 5.71 -18.57 -31.18
CA ALA A 266 7.03 -18.84 -30.64
C ALA A 266 6.96 -19.36 -29.21
N ARG A 267 8.00 -20.11 -28.83
CA ARG A 267 8.28 -20.56 -27.47
C ARG A 267 9.43 -19.73 -26.92
N VAL A 268 9.41 -19.49 -25.60
CA VAL A 268 10.45 -18.71 -24.91
C VAL A 268 11.07 -19.58 -23.85
N TYR A 269 12.39 -19.69 -23.86
CA TYR A 269 13.19 -20.40 -22.88
C TYR A 269 14.15 -19.42 -22.23
N SER A 270 14.45 -19.60 -20.95
CA SER A 270 15.41 -18.75 -20.23
C SER A 270 16.25 -19.59 -19.28
N GLY A 271 17.43 -19.06 -18.90
CA GLY A 271 18.31 -19.72 -17.96
C GLY A 271 19.62 -18.98 -17.75
N PHE A 272 20.56 -19.63 -17.09
CA PHE A 272 21.91 -19.14 -16.88
C PHE A 272 22.89 -20.12 -17.52
N TYR A 273 23.82 -19.58 -18.31
CA TYR A 273 24.90 -20.34 -18.90
C TYR A 273 26.16 -20.14 -18.06
N GLU A 274 26.74 -21.25 -17.61
CA GLU A 274 27.92 -21.28 -16.76
C GLU A 274 29.10 -21.85 -17.54
N THR A 275 30.10 -21.01 -17.81
CA THR A 275 31.35 -21.44 -18.46
C THR A 275 32.55 -20.94 -17.64
N GLY A 276 33.25 -21.90 -17.02
CA GLY A 276 34.40 -21.60 -16.16
C GLY A 276 34.03 -20.71 -14.96
N ARG A 277 34.40 -19.43 -15.02
CA ARG A 277 34.09 -18.43 -13.98
C ARG A 277 32.93 -17.52 -14.35
N ASN A 278 32.46 -17.60 -15.59
CA ASN A 278 31.43 -16.73 -16.12
C ASN A 278 30.04 -17.35 -15.92
N ARG A 279 29.07 -16.51 -15.53
CA ARG A 279 27.66 -16.90 -15.36
C ARG A 279 26.77 -15.86 -16.01
N VAL A 280 26.34 -16.13 -17.23
CA VAL A 280 25.63 -15.16 -18.07
C VAL A 280 24.18 -15.59 -18.25
N PRO A 281 23.20 -14.70 -18.01
CA PRO A 281 21.80 -15.00 -18.28
C PRO A 281 21.54 -15.08 -19.79
N TYR A 282 20.71 -16.04 -20.20
CA TYR A 282 20.29 -16.19 -21.58
C TYR A 282 18.77 -16.29 -21.72
N LEU A 283 18.29 -15.88 -22.89
CA LEU A 283 16.91 -15.98 -23.33
C LEU A 283 16.91 -16.52 -24.77
N ILE A 284 16.06 -17.50 -25.07
CA ILE A 284 15.93 -18.12 -26.38
C ILE A 284 14.49 -17.99 -26.84
N ILE A 285 14.29 -17.45 -28.02
CA ILE A 285 12.99 -17.36 -28.68
C ILE A 285 13.01 -18.33 -29.87
N VAL A 286 12.20 -19.37 -29.82
CA VAL A 286 12.10 -20.37 -30.89
C VAL A 286 10.82 -20.12 -31.66
N LYS A 287 10.93 -19.71 -32.92
CA LYS A 287 9.76 -19.58 -33.80
C LYS A 287 9.33 -20.96 -34.27
N ILE A 288 8.08 -21.31 -34.06
CA ILE A 288 7.54 -22.64 -34.37
C ILE A 288 6.55 -22.64 -35.53
N GLY A 289 5.96 -21.50 -35.89
CA GLY A 289 4.94 -21.46 -36.94
C GLY A 289 3.53 -21.68 -36.40
N GLN A 290 2.54 -21.65 -37.30
CA GLN A 290 1.22 -22.18 -36.98
C GLN A 290 1.24 -23.71 -37.00
N PRO A 291 0.37 -24.39 -36.23
CA PRO A 291 0.27 -25.87 -36.27
C PRO A 291 0.01 -26.44 -37.68
N GLN A 292 -0.67 -25.67 -38.53
CA GLN A 292 -0.88 -26.04 -39.94
C GLN A 292 0.42 -26.03 -40.75
N GLU A 293 1.35 -25.11 -40.46
CA GLU A 293 2.64 -25.03 -41.18
C GLU A 293 3.49 -26.29 -40.95
N GLU A 294 3.43 -26.88 -39.75
CA GLU A 294 4.10 -28.15 -39.45
C GLU A 294 3.52 -29.31 -40.28
N THR A 295 2.19 -29.39 -40.33
CA THR A 295 1.49 -30.42 -41.12
C THR A 295 1.83 -30.28 -42.61
N ASP A 296 1.76 -29.06 -43.14
CA ASP A 296 2.07 -28.75 -44.55
C ASP A 296 3.53 -29.09 -44.88
N TYR A 297 4.46 -28.80 -43.97
CA TYR A 297 5.88 -29.08 -44.14
C TYR A 297 6.15 -30.58 -44.34
N TYR A 298 5.64 -31.43 -43.44
CA TYR A 298 5.82 -32.88 -43.55
C TYR A 298 5.06 -33.48 -44.75
N GLN A 299 3.84 -33.02 -45.03
CA GLN A 299 3.08 -33.48 -46.20
C GLN A 299 3.77 -33.12 -47.53
N SER A 300 4.40 -31.95 -47.57
CA SER A 300 5.17 -31.48 -48.73
C SER A 300 6.52 -32.20 -48.91
N HIS A 301 6.82 -33.23 -48.12
CA HIS A 301 8.12 -33.92 -48.11
C HIS A 301 9.28 -32.93 -47.91
N MET A 302 9.11 -31.97 -46.99
CA MET A 302 10.10 -30.93 -46.66
C MET A 302 10.51 -30.04 -47.85
N SER A 303 9.67 -29.93 -48.89
CA SER A 303 9.92 -29.06 -50.04
C SER A 303 9.55 -27.58 -49.79
N THR A 304 8.76 -27.32 -48.75
CA THR A 304 8.38 -25.96 -48.34
C THR A 304 9.28 -25.44 -47.22
N ALA A 305 9.27 -24.12 -46.99
CA ALA A 305 10.06 -23.52 -45.92
C ALA A 305 9.67 -24.11 -44.55
N PRO A 306 10.66 -24.35 -43.65
CA PRO A 306 10.39 -24.92 -42.33
C PRO A 306 9.37 -24.11 -41.52
N PRO A 307 8.60 -24.76 -40.62
CA PRO A 307 7.59 -24.09 -39.82
C PRO A 307 8.17 -22.92 -39.01
N GLY A 308 7.51 -21.77 -39.05
CA GLY A 308 7.90 -20.59 -38.27
C GLY A 308 9.04 -19.74 -38.85
N ASN A 309 9.72 -20.21 -39.90
CA ASN A 309 10.78 -19.46 -40.58
C ASN A 309 10.21 -18.25 -41.32
N ARG A 310 10.72 -17.04 -41.01
CA ARG A 310 10.38 -15.76 -41.67
C ARG A 310 11.57 -14.87 -42.00
N GLY A 311 12.77 -15.44 -41.97
CA GLY A 311 14.02 -14.75 -42.18
C GLY A 311 14.54 -14.04 -40.91
N LYS A 312 15.86 -13.88 -40.85
CA LYS A 312 16.58 -13.15 -39.80
C LYS A 312 16.03 -11.75 -39.54
N ARG A 313 15.52 -11.08 -40.59
CA ARG A 313 14.88 -9.75 -40.49
C ARG A 313 13.65 -9.77 -39.57
N ASP A 314 12.80 -10.78 -39.70
CA ASP A 314 11.62 -10.92 -38.83
C ASP A 314 12.04 -11.17 -37.38
N SER A 315 13.12 -11.92 -37.15
CA SER A 315 13.69 -12.14 -35.81
C SER A 315 14.12 -10.83 -35.15
N ILE A 316 14.80 -9.96 -35.91
CA ILE A 316 15.26 -8.65 -35.41
C ILE A 316 14.06 -7.73 -35.16
N VAL A 317 13.06 -7.71 -36.04
CA VAL A 317 11.84 -6.90 -35.87
C VAL A 317 11.03 -7.33 -34.66
N LEU A 318 10.92 -8.64 -34.40
CA LEU A 318 10.28 -9.18 -33.20
C LEU A 318 10.91 -8.59 -31.93
N VAL A 319 12.23 -8.65 -31.83
CA VAL A 319 12.98 -8.18 -30.66
C VAL A 319 12.92 -6.65 -30.52
N LEU A 320 13.08 -5.92 -31.62
CA LEU A 320 12.95 -4.45 -31.61
C LEU A 320 11.54 -4.01 -31.22
N GLY A 321 10.50 -4.67 -31.72
CA GLY A 321 9.11 -4.40 -31.36
C GLY A 321 8.84 -4.65 -29.88
N PHE A 322 9.41 -5.74 -29.32
CA PHE A 322 9.35 -5.99 -27.89
C PHE A 322 9.96 -4.84 -27.07
N PHE A 323 11.18 -4.38 -27.41
CA PHE A 323 11.82 -3.29 -26.69
C PHE A 323 11.09 -1.95 -26.85
N GLU A 324 10.58 -1.63 -28.04
CA GLU A 324 9.77 -0.43 -28.28
C GLU A 324 8.56 -0.38 -27.34
N ARG A 325 7.83 -1.50 -27.20
CA ARG A 325 6.68 -1.58 -26.29
C ARG A 325 7.10 -1.52 -24.82
N CYS A 326 8.21 -2.13 -24.44
CA CYS A 326 8.73 -2.05 -23.07
C CYS A 326 9.02 -0.61 -22.64
N MET A 327 9.50 0.23 -23.56
CA MET A 327 9.78 1.65 -23.29
C MET A 327 8.50 2.48 -23.10
N ASN A 328 7.34 2.01 -23.57
CA ASN A 328 6.07 2.75 -23.51
C ASN A 328 4.88 1.88 -23.06
N LEU A 329 5.04 1.15 -21.95
CA LEU A 329 4.01 0.26 -21.39
C LEU A 329 2.70 0.97 -21.00
N ALA A 330 2.71 2.28 -20.79
CA ALA A 330 1.52 3.06 -20.46
C ALA A 330 0.54 3.16 -21.64
N ASN A 331 1.08 3.20 -22.87
CA ASN A 331 0.30 3.42 -24.09
C ASN A 331 0.21 2.15 -24.95
N ASN A 332 1.23 1.28 -24.88
CA ASN A 332 1.33 0.09 -25.71
C ASN A 332 0.98 -1.17 -24.92
N ARG A 333 0.10 -2.01 -25.49
CA ARG A 333 -0.20 -3.33 -24.95
C ARG A 333 0.81 -4.35 -25.49
N LEU A 334 1.35 -5.17 -24.60
CA LEU A 334 2.18 -6.31 -24.97
C LEU A 334 1.30 -7.39 -25.62
N THR A 335 1.82 -8.00 -26.69
CA THR A 335 1.27 -9.24 -27.23
C THR A 335 1.52 -10.41 -26.27
N PRO A 336 0.82 -11.55 -26.42
CA PRO A 336 1.05 -12.72 -25.57
C PRO A 336 2.51 -13.17 -25.55
N LEU A 337 3.19 -13.17 -26.71
CA LEU A 337 4.60 -13.52 -26.77
C LEU A 337 5.49 -12.50 -26.06
N GLU A 338 5.27 -11.21 -26.32
CA GLU A 338 6.05 -10.14 -25.68
C GLU A 338 5.86 -10.12 -24.15
N TYR A 339 4.66 -10.43 -23.67
CA TYR A 339 4.39 -10.60 -22.24
C TYR A 339 5.19 -11.77 -21.66
N GLU A 340 5.25 -12.90 -22.35
CA GLU A 340 6.04 -14.05 -21.90
C GLU A 340 7.54 -13.74 -21.90
N ILE A 341 8.06 -13.06 -22.93
CA ILE A 341 9.44 -12.56 -22.96
C ILE A 341 9.71 -11.65 -21.76
N PHE A 342 8.79 -10.72 -21.46
CA PHE A 342 8.89 -9.84 -20.30
C PHE A 342 8.91 -10.62 -18.98
N ASN A 343 8.02 -11.60 -18.83
CA ASN A 343 7.91 -12.47 -17.66
C ASN A 343 9.20 -13.26 -17.42
N GLN A 344 9.76 -13.88 -18.46
CA GLN A 344 11.01 -14.63 -18.39
C GLN A 344 12.18 -13.73 -18.00
N CYS A 345 12.31 -12.55 -18.59
CA CYS A 345 13.35 -11.59 -18.20
C CYS A 345 13.19 -11.11 -16.76
N TYR A 346 11.99 -10.66 -16.37
CA TYR A 346 11.78 -9.99 -15.08
C TYR A 346 11.69 -10.98 -13.91
N ASN A 347 10.85 -12.00 -14.01
CA ASN A 347 10.55 -12.91 -12.90
C ASN A 347 11.56 -14.06 -12.80
N VAL A 348 12.11 -14.55 -13.92
CA VAL A 348 13.04 -15.70 -13.92
C VAL A 348 14.49 -15.22 -13.88
N LEU A 349 14.88 -14.32 -14.78
CA LEU A 349 16.26 -13.81 -14.85
C LEU A 349 16.54 -12.65 -13.87
N GLY A 350 15.50 -11.97 -13.37
CA GLY A 350 15.66 -10.81 -12.48
C GLY A 350 16.14 -9.54 -13.20
N ILE A 351 16.02 -9.48 -14.53
CA ILE A 351 16.44 -8.37 -15.36
C ILE A 351 15.21 -7.61 -15.82
N ASP A 352 15.15 -6.31 -15.52
CA ASP A 352 14.11 -5.44 -16.06
C ASP A 352 14.41 -5.11 -17.53
N PRO A 353 13.57 -5.55 -18.51
CA PRO A 353 13.81 -5.28 -19.92
C PRO A 353 13.88 -3.79 -20.25
N ARG A 354 13.29 -2.92 -19.42
CA ARG A 354 13.31 -1.46 -19.59
C ARG A 354 14.67 -0.83 -19.29
N GLN A 355 15.55 -1.55 -18.61
CA GLN A 355 16.90 -1.08 -18.28
C GLN A 355 17.94 -1.42 -19.36
N LEU A 356 17.56 -2.27 -20.34
CA LEU A 356 18.42 -2.64 -21.45
C LEU A 356 18.61 -1.42 -22.37
N LYS A 357 19.83 -0.87 -22.38
CA LYS A 357 20.15 0.38 -23.09
C LYS A 357 20.67 0.12 -24.49
N TYR A 358 21.54 -0.90 -24.64
CA TYR A 358 22.20 -1.22 -25.90
C TYR A 358 21.88 -2.63 -26.35
N MET A 359 21.87 -2.82 -27.67
CA MET A 359 21.71 -4.11 -28.32
C MET A 359 22.83 -4.28 -29.34
N MET A 360 23.69 -5.28 -29.13
CA MET A 360 24.65 -5.73 -30.13
C MET A 360 24.00 -6.86 -30.93
N VAL A 361 24.09 -6.79 -32.25
CA VAL A 361 23.60 -7.86 -33.15
C VAL A 361 24.82 -8.51 -33.78
N THR A 362 24.91 -9.84 -33.68
CA THR A 362 25.96 -10.64 -34.33
C THR A 362 25.32 -11.82 -35.04
N ASP A 363 25.92 -12.25 -36.15
CA ASP A 363 25.51 -13.52 -36.76
C ASP A 363 25.95 -14.70 -35.88
N ALA A 364 25.25 -15.81 -36.04
CA ALA A 364 25.49 -17.03 -35.27
C ALA A 364 26.80 -17.74 -35.65
N ASP A 365 27.40 -17.40 -36.79
CA ASP A 365 28.65 -17.95 -37.34
C ASP A 365 29.88 -17.08 -37.11
N ILE A 366 29.78 -16.06 -36.25
CA ILE A 366 30.86 -15.12 -35.95
C ILE A 366 31.41 -15.36 -34.54
N GLN A 367 32.74 -15.48 -34.46
CA GLN A 367 33.45 -15.41 -33.19
C GLN A 367 33.81 -13.97 -32.86
N VAL A 368 33.39 -13.50 -31.70
CA VAL A 368 33.71 -12.15 -31.25
C VAL A 368 34.99 -12.14 -30.41
N GLN A 369 35.80 -11.09 -30.56
CA GLN A 369 36.90 -10.84 -29.62
C GLN A 369 36.31 -10.45 -28.26
N SER A 370 37.04 -10.77 -27.18
CA SER A 370 36.54 -10.62 -25.82
C SER A 370 36.19 -9.16 -25.45
N ASP A 371 36.83 -8.18 -26.07
CA ASP A 371 36.65 -6.75 -25.77
C ASP A 371 35.60 -6.03 -26.65
N VAL A 372 34.97 -6.73 -27.61
CA VAL A 372 34.05 -6.12 -28.59
C VAL A 372 32.85 -5.44 -27.92
N VAL A 373 32.22 -6.11 -26.96
CA VAL A 373 31.05 -5.57 -26.23
C VAL A 373 31.44 -4.29 -25.48
N GLN A 374 32.59 -4.31 -24.82
CA GLN A 374 33.11 -3.17 -24.07
C GLN A 374 33.45 -1.99 -25.00
N LYS A 375 34.08 -2.26 -26.15
CA LYS A 375 34.39 -1.26 -27.17
C LYS A 375 33.12 -0.63 -27.75
N LEU A 376 32.12 -1.45 -28.10
CA LEU A 376 30.85 -0.99 -28.65
C LEU A 376 30.13 -0.06 -27.68
N VAL A 377 29.98 -0.49 -26.42
CA VAL A 377 29.34 0.31 -25.37
C VAL A 377 30.13 1.59 -25.09
N SER A 378 31.47 1.49 -25.00
CA SER A 378 32.32 2.66 -24.76
C SER A 378 32.20 3.72 -25.86
N ARG A 379 32.05 3.31 -27.13
CA ARG A 379 31.84 4.25 -28.25
C ARG A 379 30.46 4.89 -28.20
N LEU A 380 29.41 4.13 -27.90
CA LEU A 380 28.04 4.64 -27.80
C LEU A 380 27.82 5.53 -26.56
N GLU A 381 28.49 5.27 -25.44
CA GLU A 381 28.48 6.15 -24.27
C GLU A 381 29.30 7.42 -24.50
N GLY A 382 30.39 7.32 -25.28
CA GLY A 382 31.25 8.46 -25.62
C GLY A 382 30.57 9.52 -26.49
N ASP A 383 29.65 9.12 -27.38
CA ASP A 383 28.87 10.04 -28.21
C ASP A 383 27.38 9.68 -28.23
N LYS A 384 26.58 10.45 -27.50
CA LYS A 384 25.12 10.25 -27.38
C LYS A 384 24.33 10.59 -28.63
N ARG A 385 24.95 11.24 -29.62
CA ARG A 385 24.33 11.47 -30.93
C ARG A 385 24.42 10.23 -31.83
N MET A 386 25.26 9.27 -31.46
CA MET A 386 25.48 8.04 -32.21
C MET A 386 24.38 7.02 -31.91
N LEU A 387 23.63 6.62 -32.95
CA LEU A 387 22.56 5.63 -32.83
C LEU A 387 23.04 4.19 -32.99
N ALA A 388 24.09 3.98 -33.79
CA ALA A 388 24.63 2.66 -34.07
C ALA A 388 26.12 2.74 -34.42
N VAL A 389 26.85 1.68 -34.10
CA VAL A 389 28.23 1.45 -34.53
C VAL A 389 28.26 0.11 -35.24
N SER A 390 28.94 0.08 -36.38
CA SER A 390 29.33 -1.16 -37.04
C SER A 390 30.84 -1.34 -36.87
N GLY A 391 31.25 -2.55 -36.54
CA GLY A 391 32.65 -2.97 -36.47
C GLY A 391 32.83 -4.22 -37.32
N HIS A 392 34.02 -4.40 -37.86
CA HIS A 392 34.45 -5.61 -38.56
C HIS A 392 35.32 -6.46 -37.65
#